data_AF-A0A5K7YE08-F1
#
_entry.id   AF-A0A5K7YE08-F1
#
_cell.length_a   1.000
_cell.length_b   1.000
_cell.length_c   1.000
_cell.angle_alpha   90.00
_cell.angle_beta   90.00
_cell.angle_gamma   90.00
#
_symmetry.space_group_name_H-M   'P 1'
#
loop_
_entity.id
_entity.type
_entity.pdbx_description
1 polymer ?
#
loop_
_entity_poly.entity_id
_entity_poly.type
_entity_poly.pdbx_seq_one_letter_code
_entity_poly.pdbx_strand_id
1 'polypeptide(L)'
;MSDFFEIDFLDVESKKSGDAIPLRYSINGDTRIHVTDGGFQDTGDLVVKHINRHYDSPKYIDAVIVTHPDGDHAGGLRKLFGEYRIGELWMLRPWLYAGELIHRFGRFTSVENLARRLKQGGLKFQAQRY
;
A
#
# COMPACT_ATOMS: atom_id res chain seq x y z
N MET A 1 17.09 -23.30 -6.06
CA MET A 1 16.02 -22.89 -6.99
C MET A 1 16.59 -21.81 -7.90
N SER A 2 16.09 -21.68 -9.13
CA SER A 2 16.47 -20.55 -9.98
C SER A 2 15.85 -19.26 -9.47
N ASP A 3 16.55 -18.15 -9.66
CA ASP A 3 15.99 -16.83 -9.38
C ASP A 3 14.76 -16.57 -10.26
N PHE A 4 13.76 -15.87 -9.71
CA PHE A 4 12.55 -15.50 -10.44
C PHE A 4 11.88 -14.25 -9.86
N PHE A 5 11.04 -13.62 -10.67
CA PHE A 5 10.13 -12.56 -10.27
C PHE A 5 8.75 -12.86 -10.85
N GLU A 6 7.73 -12.84 -10.00
CA GLU A 6 6.33 -13.02 -10.32
C GLU A 6 5.57 -11.80 -9.79
N ILE A 7 4.87 -11.10 -10.66
CA ILE A 7 4.13 -9.87 -10.34
C ILE A 7 2.75 -10.01 -10.96
N ASP A 8 1.72 -9.98 -10.12
CA ASP A 8 0.34 -10.15 -10.56
C ASP A 8 -0.44 -8.84 -10.38
N PHE A 9 -1.12 -8.39 -11.42
CA PHE A 9 -2.04 -7.26 -11.36
C PHE A 9 -3.46 -7.82 -11.24
N LEU A 10 -4.07 -7.71 -10.05
CA LEU A 10 -5.41 -8.23 -9.83
C LEU A 10 -6.46 -7.21 -10.28
N ASP A 11 -7.52 -7.72 -10.89
CA ASP A 11 -8.72 -6.92 -11.17
C ASP A 11 -9.39 -6.54 -9.83
N VAL A 12 -9.59 -5.25 -9.62
CA VAL A 12 -10.24 -4.71 -8.42
C VAL A 12 -11.77 -4.71 -8.52
N GLU A 13 -12.32 -5.20 -9.63
CA GLU A 13 -13.76 -5.45 -9.91
C GLU A 13 -14.67 -4.23 -9.63
N SER A 14 -14.19 -3.04 -9.97
CA SER A 14 -14.89 -1.77 -9.72
C SER A 14 -14.97 -0.91 -10.97
N LYS A 15 -16.02 -0.08 -11.07
CA LYS A 15 -16.10 0.98 -12.09
C LYS A 15 -15.10 2.12 -11.83
N LYS A 16 -14.47 2.15 -10.66
CA LYS A 16 -13.42 3.09 -10.27
C LYS A 16 -12.07 2.38 -10.35
N SER A 17 -11.03 3.15 -10.70
CA SER A 17 -9.63 2.68 -10.65
C SER A 17 -9.26 2.30 -9.22
N GLY A 18 -8.35 1.33 -9.09
CA GLY A 18 -7.71 0.92 -7.84
C GLY A 18 -6.67 -0.13 -8.17
N ASP A 19 -5.65 -0.27 -7.33
CA ASP A 19 -4.53 -1.18 -7.59
C ASP A 19 -4.43 -2.24 -6.48
N ALA A 20 -4.23 -3.49 -6.87
CA ALA A 20 -3.94 -4.61 -5.97
C ALA A 20 -2.88 -5.51 -6.61
N ILE A 21 -1.65 -5.42 -6.11
CA ILE A 21 -0.48 -6.00 -6.80
C ILE A 21 0.35 -6.86 -5.83
N PRO A 22 0.00 -8.15 -5.65
CA PRO A 22 0.88 -9.10 -5.00
C PRO A 22 2.07 -9.44 -5.91
N LEU A 23 3.23 -9.66 -5.29
CA LEU A 23 4.43 -10.10 -5.97
C LEU A 23 5.19 -11.12 -5.13
N ARG A 24 5.79 -12.11 -5.80
CA ARG A 24 6.69 -13.11 -5.20
C ARG A 24 7.97 -13.17 -6.02
N TYR A 25 9.11 -13.19 -5.36
CA TYR A 25 10.39 -13.35 -6.04
C TYR A 25 11.32 -14.21 -5.22
N SER A 26 12.28 -14.85 -5.88
CA SER A 26 13.37 -15.58 -5.22
C SER A 26 14.68 -15.12 -5.82
N ILE A 27 15.64 -14.78 -4.96
CA ILE A 27 17.00 -14.40 -5.34
C ILE A 27 17.96 -15.20 -4.45
N ASN A 28 18.89 -15.94 -5.04
CA ASN A 28 19.82 -16.82 -4.33
C ASN A 28 19.13 -17.84 -3.41
N GLY A 29 17.89 -18.24 -3.74
CA GLY A 29 17.08 -19.17 -2.93
C GLY A 29 16.29 -18.52 -1.80
N ASP A 30 16.45 -17.22 -1.56
CA ASP A 30 15.64 -16.48 -0.60
C ASP A 30 14.37 -15.97 -1.27
N THR A 31 13.23 -16.60 -0.93
CA THR A 31 11.91 -16.21 -1.45
C THR A 31 11.28 -15.15 -0.57
N ARG A 32 10.75 -14.10 -1.19
CA ARG A 32 10.04 -13.00 -0.54
C ARG A 32 8.71 -12.72 -1.22
N ILE A 33 7.73 -12.27 -0.45
CA ILE A 33 6.41 -11.86 -0.92
C ILE A 33 6.15 -10.43 -0.47
N HIS A 34 5.82 -9.56 -1.43
CA HIS A 34 5.30 -8.23 -1.12
C HIS A 34 3.87 -8.06 -1.64
N VAL A 35 3.14 -7.11 -1.07
CA VAL A 35 1.86 -6.64 -1.63
C VAL A 35 1.90 -5.13 -1.76
N THR A 36 1.76 -4.62 -2.98
CA THR A 36 1.67 -3.18 -3.26
C THR A 36 0.23 -2.81 -3.57
N ASP A 37 -0.37 -2.04 -2.67
CA ASP A 37 -1.80 -1.74 -2.64
C ASP A 37 -2.69 -2.99 -2.61
N GLY A 38 -3.93 -2.83 -2.17
CA GLY A 38 -4.87 -3.93 -1.93
C GLY A 38 -6.25 -3.68 -2.51
N GLY A 39 -6.40 -2.68 -3.37
CA GLY A 39 -7.67 -2.30 -3.96
C GLY A 39 -8.68 -1.82 -2.93
N PHE A 40 -9.95 -2.05 -3.26
CA PHE A 40 -11.08 -1.79 -2.38
C PHE A 40 -11.15 -2.84 -1.25
N GLN A 41 -12.04 -2.60 -0.28
CA GLN A 41 -12.22 -3.50 0.85
C GLN A 41 -12.50 -4.96 0.43
N ASP A 42 -13.37 -5.16 -0.56
CA ASP A 42 -13.74 -6.49 -1.05
C ASP A 42 -12.61 -7.16 -1.87
N THR A 43 -11.73 -6.35 -2.48
CA THR A 43 -10.53 -6.84 -3.18
C THR A 43 -9.56 -7.55 -2.24
N GLY A 44 -9.59 -7.26 -0.94
CA GLY A 44 -8.75 -7.92 0.05
C GLY A 44 -8.91 -9.45 0.06
N ASP A 45 -10.13 -9.95 -0.14
CA ASP A 45 -10.39 -11.40 -0.21
C ASP A 45 -9.80 -12.02 -1.49
N LEU A 46 -9.83 -11.28 -2.61
CA LEU A 46 -9.21 -11.71 -3.87
C LEU A 46 -7.68 -11.81 -3.73
N VAL A 47 -7.05 -10.83 -3.08
CA VAL A 47 -5.60 -10.83 -2.81
C VAL A 47 -5.21 -12.05 -1.96
N VAL A 48 -5.92 -12.28 -0.84
CA VAL A 48 -5.67 -13.43 0.05
C VAL A 48 -5.84 -14.75 -0.70
N LYS A 49 -6.92 -14.87 -1.48
CA LYS A 49 -7.20 -16.06 -2.28
C LYS A 49 -6.11 -16.31 -3.31
N HIS A 50 -5.64 -15.27 -4.01
CA HIS A 50 -4.57 -15.35 -5.00
C HIS A 50 -3.26 -15.81 -4.37
N ILE A 51 -2.80 -15.11 -3.32
CA ILE A 51 -1.56 -15.44 -2.59
C ILE A 51 -1.63 -16.88 -2.09
N ASN A 52 -2.73 -17.29 -1.48
CA ASN A 52 -2.83 -18.65 -0.94
C ASN A 52 -2.82 -19.72 -2.04
N ARG A 53 -3.41 -19.43 -3.19
CA ARG A 53 -3.48 -20.37 -4.32
C ARG A 53 -2.17 -20.47 -5.09
N HIS A 54 -1.47 -19.35 -5.28
CA HIS A 54 -0.34 -19.26 -6.21
C HIS A 54 1.01 -19.15 -5.50
N TYR A 55 1.06 -18.65 -4.27
CA TYR A 55 2.30 -18.38 -3.51
C TYR A 55 2.55 -19.36 -2.37
N ASP A 56 2.14 -20.62 -2.53
CA ASP A 56 2.35 -21.72 -1.58
C ASP A 56 1.67 -21.53 -0.21
N SER A 57 0.56 -20.78 -0.14
CA SER A 57 -0.22 -20.59 1.10
C SER A 57 0.63 -20.13 2.30
N PRO A 58 1.33 -18.98 2.19
CA PRO A 58 2.26 -18.53 3.21
C PRO A 58 1.50 -18.10 4.48
N LYS A 59 2.22 -18.07 5.60
CA LYS A 59 1.74 -17.45 6.85
C LYS A 59 2.37 -16.09 7.12
N TYR A 60 3.36 -15.71 6.31
CA TYR A 60 4.14 -14.51 6.47
C TYR A 60 4.25 -13.78 5.14
N ILE A 61 4.14 -12.46 5.18
CA ILE A 61 4.37 -11.54 4.05
C ILE A 61 5.48 -10.58 4.48
N ASP A 62 6.52 -10.46 3.68
CA ASP A 62 7.70 -9.68 4.02
C ASP A 62 7.39 -8.19 4.11
N ALA A 63 6.70 -7.64 3.10
CA ALA A 63 6.37 -6.22 3.04
C ALA A 63 4.98 -5.96 2.46
N VAL A 64 4.27 -5.02 3.06
CA VAL A 64 3.07 -4.40 2.50
C VAL A 64 3.39 -2.95 2.20
N ILE A 65 3.14 -2.51 0.96
CA ILE A 65 3.41 -1.16 0.48
C ILE A 65 2.07 -0.49 0.19
N VAL A 66 1.89 0.73 0.72
CA VAL A 66 0.74 1.58 0.44
C VAL A 66 1.22 2.81 -0.30
N THR A 67 0.84 2.95 -1.56
CA THR A 67 1.26 4.09 -2.39
C THR A 67 0.63 5.38 -1.88
N HIS A 68 -0.65 5.33 -1.51
CA HIS A 68 -1.39 6.42 -0.87
C HIS A 68 -2.63 5.90 -0.12
N PRO A 69 -3.17 6.65 0.86
CA PRO A 69 -4.17 6.13 1.79
C PRO A 69 -5.60 6.10 1.25
N ASP A 70 -5.81 6.35 -0.05
CA ASP A 70 -7.15 6.36 -0.63
C ASP A 70 -7.75 4.94 -0.59
N GLY A 71 -9.07 4.85 -0.41
CA GLY A 71 -9.75 3.59 -0.12
C GLY A 71 -9.75 2.56 -1.26
N ASP A 72 -9.44 2.99 -2.47
CA ASP A 72 -9.21 2.21 -3.69
C ASP A 72 -7.79 1.62 -3.80
N HIS A 73 -6.91 1.96 -2.87
CA HIS A 73 -5.56 1.40 -2.76
C HIS A 73 -5.31 0.75 -1.38
N ALA A 74 -5.71 1.43 -0.30
CA ALA A 74 -5.49 0.95 1.07
C ALA A 74 -6.62 0.07 1.62
N GLY A 75 -7.78 0.02 0.94
CA GLY A 75 -9.00 -0.59 1.46
C GLY A 75 -8.86 -2.07 1.78
N GLY A 76 -8.39 -2.86 0.81
CA GLY A 76 -8.24 -4.31 0.96
C GLY A 76 -7.04 -4.73 1.80
N LEU A 77 -6.05 -3.85 2.00
CA LEU A 77 -4.84 -4.17 2.76
C LEU A 77 -5.12 -4.53 4.22
N ARG A 78 -6.16 -3.95 4.82
CA ARG A 78 -6.55 -4.25 6.21
C ARG A 78 -6.78 -5.75 6.42
N LYS A 79 -7.31 -6.45 5.41
CA LYS A 79 -7.56 -7.90 5.46
C LYS A 79 -6.26 -8.68 5.66
N LEU A 80 -5.17 -8.27 5.01
CA LEU A 80 -3.88 -8.96 5.08
C LEU A 80 -3.32 -9.03 6.50
N PHE A 81 -3.49 -7.96 7.30
CA PHE A 81 -3.04 -7.92 8.69
C PHE A 81 -3.83 -8.86 9.62
N GLY A 82 -5.02 -9.32 9.20
CA GLY A 82 -5.79 -10.34 9.90
C GLY A 82 -5.43 -11.77 9.49
N GLU A 83 -4.91 -11.97 8.28
CA GLU A 83 -4.65 -13.29 7.70
C GLU A 83 -3.17 -13.72 7.78
N TYR A 84 -2.25 -12.75 7.78
CA TYR A 84 -0.81 -13.01 7.72
C TYR A 84 -0.05 -12.27 8.82
N ARG A 85 1.09 -12.83 9.20
CA ARG A 85 2.12 -12.06 9.92
C ARG A 85 2.83 -11.16 8.90
N ILE A 86 2.76 -9.85 9.10
CA ILE A 86 3.40 -8.87 8.21
C ILE A 86 4.74 -8.44 8.82
N GLY A 87 5.82 -8.51 8.03
CA GLY A 87 7.14 -8.04 8.44
C GLY A 87 7.23 -6.53 8.51
N GLU A 88 6.93 -5.87 7.39
CA GLU A 88 7.08 -4.43 7.23
C GLU A 88 5.84 -3.80 6.57
N LEU A 89 5.50 -2.59 7.01
CA LEU A 89 4.53 -1.72 6.35
C LEU A 89 5.23 -0.46 5.86
N TRP A 90 5.24 -0.28 4.55
CA TRP A 90 5.82 0.89 3.90
C TRP A 90 4.68 1.82 3.51
N MET A 91 4.68 3.02 4.10
CA MET A 91 3.66 4.03 3.82
C MET A 91 4.27 5.43 3.85
N LEU A 92 3.70 6.33 3.04
CA LEU A 92 4.03 7.75 3.12
C LEU A 92 3.54 8.34 4.44
N ARG A 93 4.45 9.04 5.15
CA ARG A 93 4.16 9.71 6.44
C ARG A 93 4.49 11.20 6.39
N PRO A 94 3.84 11.96 5.50
CA PRO A 94 4.18 13.36 5.24
C PRO A 94 3.96 14.28 6.44
N TRP A 95 3.10 13.89 7.39
CA TRP A 95 2.90 14.65 8.63
C TRP A 95 4.17 14.76 9.49
N LEU A 96 5.13 13.85 9.34
CA LEU A 96 6.43 13.93 10.00
C LEU A 96 7.30 15.07 9.45
N TYR A 97 7.01 15.50 8.22
CA TYR A 97 7.76 16.53 7.49
C TYR A 97 6.93 17.81 7.30
N ALA A 98 5.87 18.01 8.08
CA ALA A 98 4.96 19.15 7.91
C ALA A 98 5.69 20.50 8.00
N GLY A 99 6.73 20.60 8.83
CA GLY A 99 7.55 21.81 8.94
C GLY A 99 8.30 22.15 7.65
N GLU A 100 8.83 21.13 6.98
CA GLU A 100 9.49 21.29 5.68
C GLU A 100 8.48 21.57 4.57
N LEU A 101 7.25 21.07 4.70
CA LEU A 101 6.23 21.17 3.66
C LEU A 101 5.39 22.46 3.74
N ILE A 102 5.30 23.13 4.89
CA ILE A 102 4.31 24.19 5.14
C ILE A 102 4.33 25.33 4.10
N HIS A 103 5.51 25.73 3.63
CA HIS A 103 5.67 26.78 2.64
C HIS A 103 5.06 26.44 1.27
N ARG A 104 4.80 25.15 0.99
CA ARG A 104 4.12 24.68 -0.23
C ARG A 104 2.59 24.75 -0.11
N PHE A 105 2.05 25.01 1.08
CA PHE A 105 0.63 25.05 1.35
C PHE A 105 0.17 26.46 1.74
N GLY A 106 -0.14 27.30 0.75
CA GLY A 106 -0.51 28.72 0.97
C GLY A 106 -1.74 28.97 1.87
N ARG A 107 -2.52 27.94 2.22
CA ARG A 107 -3.67 28.01 3.13
C ARG A 107 -3.33 27.64 4.59
N PHE A 108 -2.12 27.16 4.86
CA PHE A 108 -1.71 26.68 6.17
C PHE A 108 -0.65 27.60 6.78
N THR A 109 -0.89 28.04 8.01
CA THR A 109 0.01 28.92 8.77
C THR A 109 0.54 28.28 10.05
N SER A 110 0.13 27.04 10.37
CA SER A 110 0.62 26.25 11.50
C SER A 110 1.05 24.86 11.03
N VAL A 111 2.25 24.47 11.47
CA VAL A 111 2.85 23.16 11.19
C VAL A 111 2.02 22.04 11.81
N GLU A 112 1.53 22.24 13.03
CA GLU A 112 0.70 21.28 13.75
C GLU A 112 -0.63 21.05 13.03
N ASN A 113 -1.25 22.11 12.53
CA ASN A 113 -2.49 22.01 11.76
C ASN A 113 -2.29 21.28 10.44
N LEU A 114 -1.19 21.54 9.72
CA LEU A 114 -0.84 20.82 8.51
C LEU A 114 -0.56 19.34 8.80
N ALA A 115 0.26 19.04 9.81
CA ALA A 115 0.57 17.68 10.23
C ALA A 115 -0.69 16.88 10.58
N ARG A 116 -1.60 17.48 11.36
CA ARG A 116 -2.89 16.85 11.70
C ARG A 116 -3.73 16.54 10.47
N ARG A 117 -3.82 17.48 9.52
CA ARG A 117 -4.60 17.27 8.28
C ARG A 117 -3.99 16.21 7.37
N LEU A 118 -2.67 16.20 7.21
CA LEU A 118 -1.94 15.17 6.47
C LEU A 118 -2.13 13.78 7.10
N LYS A 119 -2.07 13.68 8.43
CA LYS A 119 -2.27 12.41 9.16
C LYS A 119 -3.69 11.87 9.05
N GLN A 120 -4.69 12.73 8.94
CA GLN A 120 -6.10 12.34 8.78
C GLN A 120 -6.47 11.97 7.34
N GLY A 121 -5.53 12.00 6.38
CA GLY A 121 -5.81 11.73 4.96
C GLY A 121 -6.63 12.83 4.28
N GLY A 122 -6.82 13.98 4.92
CA GLY A 122 -7.68 15.07 4.41
C GLY A 122 -7.03 15.93 3.32
N LEU A 123 -5.76 15.70 3.02
CA LEU A 123 -5.01 16.38 1.97
C LEU A 123 -4.54 15.33 0.96
N LYS A 124 -5.23 15.28 -0.19
CA LYS A 124 -4.68 14.59 -1.36
C LYS A 124 -3.44 15.35 -1.79
N PHE A 125 -2.33 14.65 -2.02
CA PHE A 125 -1.17 15.22 -2.73
C PHE A 125 -1.58 15.46 -4.17
N GLN A 126 -2.36 16.50 -4.41
CA GLN A 126 -2.36 17.12 -5.72
C GLN A 126 -1.01 17.83 -5.80
N ALA A 127 -0.01 17.13 -6.34
CA ALA A 127 1.15 17.79 -6.90
C ALA A 127 0.59 18.81 -7.89
N GLN A 128 0.55 20.08 -7.48
CA GLN A 128 0.34 21.16 -8.43
C GLN A 128 1.47 21.00 -9.43
N ARG A 129 1.13 20.58 -10.65
CA ARG A 129 2.05 20.57 -11.77
C ARG A 129 2.66 21.97 -11.84
N TYR A 130 3.99 22.03 -11.74
CA TYR A 130 4.74 23.18 -12.22
C TYR A 130 4.57 23.28 -13.74
#